data_AF-A0ABD3PZ24-F1
#
_entry.id   AF-A0ABD3PZ24-F1
#
_cell.length_a   1.000
_cell.length_b   1.000
_cell.length_c   1.000
_cell.angle_alpha   90.00
_cell.angle_beta   90.00
_cell.angle_gamma   90.00
#
_symmetry.space_group_name_H-M   'P 1'
#
loop_
_entity.id
_entity.type
_entity.pdbx_description
1 polymer ?
#
loop_
_entity_poly.entity_id
_entity_poly.type
_entity_poly.pdbx_seq_one_letter_code
_entity_poly.pdbx_strand_id
1 'polypeptide(L)'
;MSKLTNEITQEQSNEVCHLINSNHAACVHALALHHIRSSNSMSYESKVSFAKMEMINLDKYTLTFVECGSDSMCMMKSAEILFNPPLVSVKDAPSRLLAEGEKAMSARWSWLYSEPVPFFVLVVMLVLGYVTLALEQDGLQFAIENNPWASKLLTWTFGSVRTFYSAVSRSFYLAVWLHLLEAFYVAFKLNTKLKLPSAASVKWFLLVSCVGYPITSKALEFTVIDDNQKMKKQS
;
A
#
# COMPACT_ATOMS: atom_id res chain seq x y z
N MET A 1 7.90 -44.65 21.35
CA MET A 1 8.41 -43.61 20.42
C MET A 1 8.38 -42.28 21.14
N SER A 2 9.52 -41.86 21.66
CA SER A 2 9.72 -40.54 22.25
C SER A 2 9.48 -39.49 21.16
N LYS A 3 8.40 -38.69 21.27
CA LYS A 3 8.32 -37.42 20.54
C LYS A 3 9.49 -36.59 21.04
N LEU A 4 10.57 -36.53 20.26
CA LEU A 4 11.52 -35.42 20.39
C LEU A 4 10.67 -34.17 20.23
N THR A 5 10.44 -33.47 21.33
CA THR A 5 9.93 -32.12 21.33
C THR A 5 10.96 -31.30 20.55
N ASN A 6 10.68 -31.05 19.27
CA ASN A 6 11.40 -30.05 18.46
C ASN A 6 11.06 -28.67 19.01
N GLU A 7 11.33 -28.42 20.28
CA GLU A 7 11.15 -27.12 20.89
C GLU A 7 12.26 -26.20 20.40
N ILE A 8 11.86 -25.04 19.86
CA ILE A 8 12.76 -23.99 19.45
C ILE A 8 13.45 -23.47 20.72
N THR A 9 14.78 -23.46 20.76
CA THR A 9 15.47 -22.85 21.89
C THR A 9 15.30 -21.34 21.86
N GLN A 10 15.32 -20.69 23.02
CA GLN A 10 15.23 -19.23 23.10
C GLN A 10 16.31 -18.53 22.26
N GLU A 11 17.51 -19.12 22.20
CA GLU A 11 18.62 -18.62 21.40
C GLU A 11 18.33 -18.66 19.90
N GLN A 12 17.78 -19.77 19.40
CA GLN A 12 17.37 -19.92 18.01
C GLN A 12 16.24 -18.95 17.63
N SER A 13 15.25 -18.78 18.51
CA SER A 13 14.18 -17.77 18.33
C SER A 13 14.77 -16.36 18.26
N ASN A 14 15.68 -16.01 19.18
CA ASN A 14 16.31 -14.70 19.23
C ASN A 14 17.14 -14.42 17.97
N GLU A 15 17.88 -15.41 17.46
CA GLU A 15 18.67 -15.28 16.23
C GLU A 15 17.78 -14.95 15.02
N VAL A 16 16.68 -15.70 14.83
CA VAL A 16 15.74 -15.42 13.74
C VAL A 16 15.05 -14.07 13.92
N CYS A 17 14.59 -13.74 15.13
CA CYS A 17 13.98 -12.43 15.41
C CYS A 17 14.96 -11.30 15.10
N HIS A 18 16.23 -11.43 15.51
CA HIS A 18 17.26 -10.45 15.21
C HIS A 18 17.51 -10.31 13.70
N LEU A 19 17.62 -11.44 12.98
CA LEU A 19 17.77 -11.45 11.52
C LEU A 19 16.62 -10.71 10.83
N ILE A 20 15.37 -11.03 11.19
CA ILE A 20 14.18 -10.45 10.57
C ILE A 20 14.02 -8.97 10.93
N ASN A 21 14.17 -8.61 12.21
CA ASN A 21 14.06 -7.22 12.65
C ASN A 21 15.14 -6.32 12.01
N SER A 22 16.35 -6.84 11.87
CA SER A 22 17.47 -6.05 11.36
C SER A 22 17.44 -5.93 9.84
N ASN A 23 17.16 -7.00 9.11
CA ASN A 23 17.30 -7.03 7.65
C ASN A 23 15.98 -6.85 6.90
N HIS A 24 14.85 -7.03 7.59
CA HIS A 24 13.52 -7.09 6.98
C HIS A 24 12.48 -6.31 7.80
N ALA A 25 12.85 -5.14 8.32
CA ALA A 25 11.96 -4.34 9.15
C ALA A 25 10.65 -3.93 8.45
N ALA A 26 10.69 -3.66 7.14
CA ALA A 26 9.49 -3.39 6.35
C ALA A 26 8.51 -4.58 6.32
N CYS A 27 9.03 -5.81 6.33
CA CYS A 27 8.22 -7.03 6.43
C CYS A 27 7.53 -7.11 7.80
N VAL A 28 8.27 -6.90 8.90
CA VAL A 28 7.70 -6.90 10.25
C VAL A 28 6.60 -5.85 10.41
N HIS A 29 6.85 -4.65 9.90
CA HIS A 29 5.86 -3.56 9.88
C HIS A 29 4.61 -3.93 9.08
N ALA A 30 4.78 -4.51 7.89
CA ALA A 30 3.66 -4.95 7.07
C ALA A 30 2.83 -6.06 7.73
N LEU A 31 3.46 -6.99 8.45
CA LEU A 31 2.77 -8.03 9.21
C LEU A 31 1.94 -7.44 10.36
N ALA A 32 2.51 -6.50 11.13
CA ALA A 32 1.78 -5.80 12.18
C ALA A 32 0.57 -5.04 11.62
N LEU A 33 0.76 -4.29 10.52
CA LEU A 33 -0.32 -3.57 9.86
C LEU A 33 -1.38 -4.52 9.30
N HIS A 34 -0.99 -5.67 8.77
CA HIS A 34 -1.92 -6.68 8.29
C HIS A 34 -2.77 -7.25 9.42
N HIS A 35 -2.16 -7.53 10.58
CA HIS A 35 -2.84 -8.05 11.76
C HIS A 35 -3.86 -7.06 12.33
N ILE A 36 -3.48 -5.79 12.48
CA ILE A 36 -4.41 -4.73 12.94
C ILE A 36 -5.64 -4.71 12.03
N ARG A 37 -5.41 -4.70 10.70
CA ARG A 37 -6.47 -4.65 9.69
C ARG A 37 -7.37 -5.88 9.69
N SER A 38 -6.86 -7.07 10.00
CA SER A 38 -7.67 -8.30 10.04
C SER A 38 -8.43 -8.49 11.35
N SER A 39 -7.97 -7.87 12.45
CA SER A 39 -8.56 -8.02 13.78
C SER A 39 -9.91 -7.31 13.99
N ASN A 40 -10.48 -6.65 12.97
CA ASN A 40 -11.73 -5.87 13.03
C ASN A 40 -11.79 -4.80 14.16
N SER A 41 -10.67 -4.48 14.81
CA SER A 41 -10.58 -3.47 15.89
C SER A 41 -10.48 -2.03 15.36
N MET A 42 -10.79 -1.80 14.09
CA MET A 42 -10.19 -0.72 13.32
C MET A 42 -10.99 0.59 13.37
N SER A 43 -10.40 1.58 14.04
CA SER A 43 -10.45 2.96 13.56
C SER A 43 -9.64 3.02 12.25
N TYR A 44 -10.23 3.54 11.18
CA TYR A 44 -9.66 3.59 9.82
C TYR A 44 -8.30 4.33 9.72
N GLU A 45 -7.85 4.97 10.81
CA GLU A 45 -6.69 5.85 10.86
C GLU A 45 -5.51 5.32 11.69
N SER A 46 -5.57 4.09 12.22
CA SER A 46 -4.47 3.59 13.05
C SER A 46 -3.18 3.40 12.25
N LYS A 47 -2.11 4.02 12.74
CA LYS A 47 -0.76 3.97 12.15
C LYS A 47 0.16 3.13 13.02
N VAL A 48 1.06 2.37 12.39
CA VAL A 48 2.12 1.65 13.09
C VAL A 48 3.40 2.46 13.00
N SER A 49 3.87 3.00 14.12
CA SER A 49 5.12 3.80 14.16
C SER A 49 6.36 2.94 14.36
N PHE A 50 6.21 1.82 15.06
CA PHE A 50 7.27 0.87 15.34
C PHE A 50 6.70 -0.55 15.36
N ALA A 51 7.45 -1.51 14.85
CA ALA A 51 7.13 -2.93 14.93
C ALA A 51 8.40 -3.74 15.12
N LYS A 52 8.32 -4.78 15.93
CA LYS A 52 9.41 -5.69 16.26
C LYS A 52 8.85 -7.10 16.47
N MET A 53 9.58 -8.09 15.99
CA MET A 53 9.35 -9.48 16.31
C MET A 53 10.08 -9.84 17.61
N GLU A 54 9.37 -10.41 18.58
CA GLU A 54 9.94 -10.73 19.90
C GLU A 54 10.25 -12.20 20.08
N MET A 55 9.37 -13.08 19.60
CA MET A 55 9.49 -14.52 19.83
C MET A 55 8.93 -15.30 18.65
N ILE A 56 9.55 -16.44 18.34
CA ILE A 56 9.10 -17.40 17.34
C ILE A 56 9.10 -18.79 17.97
N ASN A 57 7.96 -19.47 17.83
CA ASN A 57 7.76 -20.88 18.14
C ASN A 57 7.36 -21.62 16.86
N LEU A 58 7.26 -22.95 16.92
CA LEU A 58 6.84 -23.74 15.74
C LEU A 58 5.42 -23.38 15.28
N ASP A 59 4.53 -23.06 16.21
CA ASP A 59 3.13 -22.81 15.91
C ASP A 59 2.79 -21.33 15.75
N LYS A 60 3.63 -20.42 16.27
CA LYS A 60 3.29 -19.00 16.35
C LYS A 60 4.49 -18.08 16.43
N TYR A 61 4.30 -16.82 16.08
CA TYR A 61 5.25 -15.75 16.32
C TYR A 61 4.58 -14.57 17.04
N THR A 62 5.36 -13.82 17.79
CA THR A 62 4.90 -12.67 18.57
C THR A 62 5.46 -11.39 17.98
N LEU A 63 4.57 -10.45 17.67
CA LEU A 63 4.91 -9.10 17.24
C LEU A 63 4.56 -8.10 18.33
N THR A 64 5.50 -7.23 18.69
CA THR A 64 5.19 -6.00 19.42
C THR A 64 5.27 -4.80 18.51
N PHE A 65 4.27 -3.93 18.61
CA PHE A 65 4.17 -2.75 17.77
C PHE A 65 3.51 -1.59 18.50
N VAL A 66 3.84 -0.38 18.08
CA VAL A 66 3.23 0.84 18.60
C VAL A 66 2.17 1.29 17.62
N GLU A 67 0.92 1.19 18.04
CA GLU A 67 -0.24 1.66 17.28
C GLU A 67 -0.62 3.06 17.77
N CYS A 68 -0.66 4.02 16.86
CA CYS A 68 -1.07 5.39 17.12
C CYS A 68 -2.45 5.63 16.49
N GLY A 69 -3.42 6.04 17.31
CA GLY A 69 -4.74 6.46 16.85
C GLY A 69 -4.77 7.91 16.34
N SER A 70 -5.94 8.35 15.89
CA SER A 70 -6.23 9.73 15.46
C SER A 70 -5.89 10.77 16.52
N ASP A 71 -6.13 10.42 17.79
CA ASP A 71 -6.05 11.35 18.92
C ASP A 71 -4.63 11.45 19.50
N SER A 72 -3.60 11.11 18.70
CA SER A 72 -2.17 11.12 19.06
C SER A 72 -1.73 10.18 20.19
N MET A 73 -2.65 9.44 20.80
CA MET A 73 -2.29 8.40 21.77
C MET A 73 -1.71 7.19 21.05
N CYS A 74 -0.43 6.92 21.32
CA CYS A 74 0.30 5.76 20.84
C CYS A 74 0.39 4.72 21.96
N MET A 75 -0.07 3.50 21.68
CA MET A 75 -0.03 2.40 22.63
C MET A 75 0.82 1.25 22.08
N MET A 76 1.67 0.70 22.95
CA MET A 76 2.37 -0.54 22.64
C MET A 76 1.40 -1.71 22.76
N LYS A 77 1.28 -2.50 21.70
CA LYS A 77 0.48 -3.72 21.65
C LYS A 77 1.38 -4.91 21.35
N SER A 78 0.93 -6.09 21.76
CA SER A 78 1.53 -7.37 21.43
C SER A 78 0.49 -8.25 20.76
N ALA A 79 0.88 -8.93 19.68
CA ALA A 79 0.03 -9.84 18.94
C ALA A 79 0.74 -11.18 18.75
N GLU A 80 0.06 -12.26 19.11
CA GLU A 80 0.46 -13.62 18.78
C GLU A 80 -0.23 -14.04 17.48
N ILE A 81 0.56 -14.43 16.48
CA ILE A 81 0.07 -14.83 15.16
C ILE A 81 0.48 -16.27 14.91
N LEU A 82 -0.51 -17.11 14.59
CA LEU A 82 -0.29 -18.52 14.33
C LEU A 82 0.27 -18.74 12.92
N PHE A 83 1.27 -19.59 12.83
CA PHE A 83 1.70 -20.18 11.58
C PHE A 83 0.65 -21.18 11.08
N ASN A 84 0.10 -20.94 9.88
CA ASN A 84 -0.74 -21.89 9.18
C ASN A 84 -0.15 -22.29 7.82
N PRO A 85 0.37 -23.53 7.63
CA PRO A 85 0.53 -24.60 8.63
C PRO A 85 1.65 -24.32 9.65
N PRO A 86 1.72 -25.02 10.80
CA PRO A 86 2.85 -24.91 11.72
C PRO A 86 4.20 -25.19 11.05
N LEU A 87 5.26 -24.60 11.57
CA LEU A 87 6.61 -24.83 11.08
C LEU A 87 7.07 -26.25 11.40
N VAL A 88 7.80 -26.85 10.46
CA VAL A 88 8.46 -28.16 10.69
C VAL A 88 9.79 -27.95 11.42
N SER A 89 10.49 -26.85 11.13
CA SER A 89 11.76 -26.46 11.75
C SER A 89 11.87 -24.95 11.89
N VAL A 90 12.68 -24.50 12.87
CA VAL A 90 13.06 -23.08 13.04
C VAL A 90 13.68 -22.51 11.77
N LYS A 91 14.43 -23.34 11.04
CA LYS A 91 15.15 -22.92 9.82
C LYS A 91 14.21 -22.46 8.72
N ASP A 92 12.96 -22.88 8.76
CA ASP A 92 11.92 -22.47 7.80
C ASP A 92 11.27 -21.14 8.19
N ALA A 93 11.43 -20.69 9.44
CA ALA A 93 10.79 -19.47 9.94
C ALA A 93 11.14 -18.23 9.10
N PRO A 94 12.42 -17.95 8.76
CA PRO A 94 12.75 -16.76 7.97
C PRO A 94 12.05 -16.74 6.61
N SER A 95 12.11 -17.83 5.85
CA SER A 95 11.52 -17.88 4.50
C SER A 95 10.00 -17.74 4.56
N ARG A 96 9.36 -18.36 5.56
CA ARG A 96 7.90 -18.29 5.73
C ARG A 96 7.43 -16.91 6.16
N LEU A 97 8.13 -16.28 7.10
CA LEU A 97 7.85 -14.91 7.54
C LEU A 97 8.04 -13.89 6.41
N LEU A 98 9.09 -14.06 5.60
CA LEU A 98 9.33 -13.20 4.43
C LEU A 98 8.21 -13.36 3.40
N ALA A 99 7.79 -14.58 3.08
CA ALA A 99 6.68 -14.80 2.16
C ALA A 99 5.36 -14.19 2.67
N GLU A 100 5.07 -14.30 3.97
CA GLU A 100 3.90 -13.64 4.57
C GLU A 100 4.03 -12.11 4.53
N GLY A 101 5.21 -11.58 4.82
CA GLY A 101 5.48 -10.14 4.75
C GLY A 101 5.36 -9.58 3.34
N GLU A 102 5.89 -10.28 2.34
CA GLU A 102 5.72 -9.94 0.92
C GLU A 102 4.25 -9.91 0.52
N LYS A 103 3.47 -10.90 0.98
CA LYS A 103 2.01 -10.92 0.78
C LYS A 103 1.33 -9.74 1.48
N ALA A 104 1.77 -9.40 2.69
CA ALA A 104 1.24 -8.28 3.47
C ALA A 104 1.56 -6.91 2.83
N MET A 105 2.75 -6.77 2.24
CA MET A 105 3.19 -5.59 1.47
C MET A 105 2.57 -5.51 0.06
N SER A 106 1.90 -6.57 -0.40
CA SER A 106 1.29 -6.57 -1.73
C SER A 106 0.12 -5.58 -1.81
N ALA A 107 0.04 -4.85 -2.93
CA ALA A 107 -1.06 -3.95 -3.22
C ALA A 107 -2.41 -4.67 -3.15
N ARG A 108 -3.48 -3.97 -2.76
CA ARG A 108 -4.84 -4.55 -2.73
C ARG A 108 -5.74 -3.77 -3.69
N TRP A 109 -6.33 -4.48 -4.64
CA TRP A 109 -7.31 -3.89 -5.57
C TRP A 109 -8.52 -3.30 -4.84
N SER A 110 -8.84 -3.84 -3.67
CA SER A 110 -9.91 -3.33 -2.84
C SER A 110 -9.72 -1.87 -2.45
N TRP A 111 -8.50 -1.35 -2.37
CA TRP A 111 -8.25 0.05 -2.05
C TRP A 111 -8.85 1.03 -3.06
N LEU A 112 -9.08 0.61 -4.31
CA LEU A 112 -9.72 1.46 -5.31
C LEU A 112 -11.17 1.81 -4.98
N TYR A 113 -11.88 0.95 -4.24
CA TYR A 113 -13.30 1.14 -3.93
C TYR A 113 -13.63 1.18 -2.44
N SER A 114 -12.76 0.65 -1.58
CA SER A 114 -12.93 0.66 -0.12
C SER A 114 -12.40 1.92 0.56
N GLU A 115 -11.65 2.75 -0.16
CA GLU A 115 -11.09 4.00 0.35
C GLU A 115 -11.62 5.20 -0.45
N PRO A 116 -12.06 6.28 0.22
CA PRO A 116 -12.77 7.37 -0.45
C PRO A 116 -11.88 8.16 -1.41
N VAL A 117 -10.61 8.39 -1.06
CA VAL A 117 -9.70 9.22 -1.87
C VAL A 117 -9.28 8.49 -3.16
N PRO A 118 -8.76 7.24 -3.14
CA PRO A 118 -8.49 6.49 -4.36
C PRO A 118 -9.73 6.34 -5.25
N PHE A 119 -10.90 6.07 -4.65
CA PHE A 119 -12.14 5.95 -5.39
C PHE A 119 -12.51 7.26 -6.11
N PHE A 120 -12.43 8.39 -5.41
CA PHE A 120 -12.71 9.70 -6.01
C PHE A 120 -11.77 10.00 -7.19
N VAL A 121 -10.46 9.78 -7.02
CA VAL A 121 -9.49 9.99 -8.11
C VAL A 121 -9.80 9.07 -9.29
N LEU A 122 -10.13 7.80 -9.04
CA LEU A 122 -10.52 6.87 -10.10
C LEU A 122 -11.75 7.38 -10.87
N VAL A 123 -12.79 7.84 -10.18
CA VAL A 123 -14.00 8.40 -10.82
C VAL A 123 -13.65 9.64 -11.65
N VAL A 124 -12.85 10.56 -11.12
CA VAL A 124 -12.40 11.75 -11.86
C VAL A 124 -11.63 11.34 -13.12
N MET A 125 -10.71 10.39 -13.01
CA MET A 125 -9.94 9.89 -14.16
C MET A 125 -10.83 9.23 -15.21
N LEU A 126 -11.83 8.46 -14.80
CA LEU A 126 -12.81 7.86 -15.70
C LEU A 126 -13.65 8.91 -16.42
N VAL A 127 -14.11 9.95 -15.71
CA VAL A 127 -14.89 11.05 -16.30
C VAL A 127 -14.03 11.84 -17.30
N LEU A 128 -12.81 12.22 -16.91
CA LEU A 128 -11.87 12.91 -17.79
C LEU A 128 -11.55 12.08 -19.05
N GLY A 129 -11.30 10.79 -18.87
CA GLY A 129 -11.04 9.86 -19.97
C GLY A 129 -12.25 9.68 -20.89
N TYR A 130 -13.45 9.54 -20.33
CA TYR A 130 -14.68 9.45 -21.12
C TYR A 130 -14.93 10.72 -21.94
N VAL A 131 -14.78 11.90 -21.34
CA VAL A 131 -14.92 13.17 -22.06
C VAL A 131 -13.87 13.30 -23.16
N THR A 132 -12.62 12.91 -22.88
CA THR A 132 -11.51 13.08 -23.83
C THR A 132 -11.52 12.06 -24.97
N LEU A 133 -11.88 10.81 -24.71
CA LEU A 133 -11.70 9.69 -25.65
C LEU A 133 -12.99 9.18 -26.28
N ALA A 134 -14.16 9.41 -25.66
CA ALA A 134 -15.43 8.85 -26.13
C ALA A 134 -16.41 9.93 -26.58
N LEU A 135 -16.58 11.01 -25.80
CA LEU A 135 -17.40 12.16 -26.22
C LEU A 135 -16.70 13.00 -27.27
N GLU A 136 -15.39 13.18 -27.12
CA GLU A 136 -14.59 14.11 -27.91
C GLU A 136 -15.18 15.53 -27.86
N GLN A 137 -14.67 16.44 -28.69
CA GLN A 137 -15.12 17.84 -28.65
C GLN A 137 -16.59 17.97 -29.09
N ASP A 138 -16.98 17.28 -30.16
CA ASP A 138 -18.29 17.44 -30.80
C ASP A 138 -19.41 16.84 -29.94
N GLY A 139 -19.19 15.65 -29.36
CA GLY A 139 -20.15 15.03 -28.45
C GLY A 139 -20.32 15.82 -27.15
N LEU A 140 -19.23 16.40 -26.64
CA LEU A 140 -19.30 17.30 -25.48
C LEU A 140 -20.08 18.58 -25.80
N GLN A 141 -19.83 19.18 -26.97
CA GLN A 141 -20.54 20.37 -27.42
C GLN A 141 -22.04 20.10 -27.54
N PHE A 142 -22.43 19.01 -28.20
CA PHE A 142 -23.83 18.59 -28.29
C PHE A 142 -24.47 18.38 -26.91
N ALA A 143 -23.78 17.71 -25.98
CA ALA A 143 -24.30 17.48 -24.64
C ALA A 143 -24.51 18.78 -23.83
N ILE A 144 -23.61 19.75 -24.00
CA ILE A 144 -23.68 21.05 -23.30
C ILE A 144 -24.74 21.96 -23.90
N GLU A 145 -24.86 22.00 -25.23
CA GLU A 145 -25.87 22.83 -25.91
C GLU A 145 -27.30 22.41 -25.55
N ASN A 146 -27.51 21.11 -25.31
CA ASN A 146 -28.79 20.58 -24.81
C ASN A 146 -29.05 20.86 -23.31
N ASN A 147 -28.12 21.48 -22.59
CA ASN A 147 -28.28 21.86 -21.18
C ASN A 147 -27.97 23.36 -20.97
N PRO A 148 -29.00 24.23 -20.95
CA PRO A 148 -28.82 25.68 -20.87
C PRO A 148 -28.06 26.16 -19.63
N TRP A 149 -28.17 25.45 -18.50
CA TRP A 149 -27.45 25.79 -17.28
C TRP A 149 -25.96 25.45 -17.40
N ALA A 150 -25.63 24.24 -17.89
CA ALA A 150 -24.25 23.82 -18.08
C ALA A 150 -23.53 24.71 -19.11
N SER A 151 -24.20 25.08 -20.21
CA SER A 151 -23.65 25.97 -21.22
C SER A 151 -23.33 27.37 -20.68
N LYS A 152 -24.24 27.96 -19.88
CA LYS A 152 -24.02 29.25 -19.23
C LYS A 152 -22.85 29.20 -18.25
N LEU A 153 -22.81 28.15 -17.41
CA LEU A 153 -21.74 27.98 -16.43
C LEU A 153 -20.38 27.82 -17.13
N LEU A 154 -20.28 26.93 -18.12
CA LEU A 154 -19.02 26.67 -18.82
C LEU A 154 -18.53 27.87 -19.61
N THR A 155 -19.42 28.58 -20.31
CA THR A 155 -19.06 29.81 -21.01
C THR A 155 -18.60 30.89 -20.03
N TRP A 156 -19.21 30.98 -18.84
CA TRP A 156 -18.78 31.92 -17.80
C TRP A 156 -17.39 31.58 -17.24
N THR A 157 -17.10 30.30 -16.97
CA THR A 157 -15.82 29.91 -16.33
C THR A 157 -14.67 29.74 -17.33
N PHE A 158 -14.93 29.21 -18.52
CA PHE A 158 -13.93 28.82 -19.52
C PHE A 158 -14.00 29.64 -20.82
N GLY A 159 -14.99 30.52 -20.98
CA GLY A 159 -15.20 31.34 -22.16
C GLY A 159 -15.82 30.59 -23.36
N SER A 160 -15.51 29.31 -23.54
CA SER A 160 -16.11 28.48 -24.58
C SER A 160 -16.03 26.99 -24.25
N VAL A 161 -16.90 26.19 -24.88
CA VAL A 161 -16.85 24.71 -24.81
C VAL A 161 -15.51 24.17 -25.31
N ARG A 162 -14.95 24.78 -26.38
CA ARG A 162 -13.66 24.38 -26.93
C ARG A 162 -12.51 24.56 -25.94
N THR A 163 -12.49 25.70 -25.23
CA THR A 163 -11.49 25.97 -24.19
C THR A 163 -11.63 24.98 -23.04
N PHE A 164 -12.87 24.71 -22.59
CA PHE A 164 -13.14 23.72 -21.56
C PHE A 164 -12.67 22.32 -21.97
N TYR A 165 -13.03 21.85 -23.18
CA TYR A 165 -12.57 20.58 -23.71
C TYR A 165 -11.04 20.49 -23.75
N SER A 166 -10.37 21.55 -24.23
CA SER A 166 -8.91 21.58 -24.28
C SER A 166 -8.29 21.46 -22.88
N ALA A 167 -8.87 22.11 -21.88
CA ALA A 167 -8.43 21.99 -20.48
C ALA A 167 -8.62 20.55 -19.98
N VAL A 168 -9.82 19.97 -20.15
CA VAL A 168 -10.14 18.58 -19.74
C VAL A 168 -9.19 17.58 -20.38
N SER A 169 -8.98 17.67 -21.70
CA SER A 169 -8.10 16.77 -22.45
C SER A 169 -6.65 16.88 -22.00
N ARG A 170 -6.13 18.10 -21.83
CA ARG A 170 -4.77 18.32 -21.32
C ARG A 170 -4.61 17.79 -19.90
N SER A 171 -5.58 18.04 -19.03
CA SER A 171 -5.58 17.52 -17.65
C SER A 171 -5.60 15.99 -17.64
N PHE A 172 -6.38 15.35 -18.51
CA PHE A 172 -6.40 13.89 -18.64
C PHE A 172 -5.03 13.33 -19.02
N TYR A 173 -4.44 13.81 -20.12
CA TYR A 173 -3.14 13.32 -20.56
C TYR A 173 -2.03 13.60 -19.55
N LEU A 174 -2.03 14.79 -18.93
CA LEU A 174 -1.08 15.12 -17.87
C LEU A 174 -1.21 14.17 -16.68
N ALA A 175 -2.44 13.90 -16.22
CA ALA A 175 -2.69 12.98 -15.12
C ALA A 175 -2.23 11.56 -15.45
N VAL A 176 -2.50 11.06 -16.66
CA VAL A 176 -1.99 9.77 -17.14
C VAL A 176 -0.46 9.73 -17.08
N TRP A 177 0.21 10.75 -17.60
CA TRP A 177 1.68 10.85 -17.55
C TRP A 177 2.23 10.85 -16.12
N LEU A 178 1.64 11.66 -15.23
CA LEU A 178 2.05 11.73 -13.83
C LEU A 178 1.84 10.40 -13.10
N HIS A 179 0.69 9.76 -13.28
CA HIS A 179 0.40 8.45 -12.68
C HIS A 179 1.37 7.37 -13.17
N LEU A 180 1.72 7.36 -14.46
CA LEU A 180 2.71 6.43 -15.00
C LEU A 180 4.09 6.67 -14.41
N LEU A 181 4.54 7.93 -14.31
CA LEU A 181 5.83 8.27 -13.70
C LEU A 181 5.89 7.82 -12.23
N GLU A 182 4.83 8.08 -11.46
CA GLU A 182 4.72 7.60 -10.09
C GLU A 182 4.72 6.06 -10.02
N ALA A 183 3.98 5.39 -10.90
CA ALA A 183 3.91 3.94 -10.94
C ALA A 183 5.28 3.31 -11.23
N PHE A 184 6.03 3.86 -12.20
CA PHE A 184 7.40 3.43 -12.47
C PHE A 184 8.31 3.66 -11.27
N TYR A 185 8.26 4.85 -10.66
CA TYR A 185 9.04 5.16 -9.48
C TYR A 185 8.78 4.19 -8.32
N VAL A 186 7.50 3.92 -8.02
CA VAL A 186 7.09 2.99 -6.97
C VAL A 186 7.52 1.57 -7.29
N ALA A 187 7.22 1.06 -8.47
CA ALA A 187 7.58 -0.30 -8.86
C ALA A 187 9.10 -0.51 -8.82
N PHE A 188 9.87 0.47 -9.31
CA PHE A 188 11.32 0.45 -9.25
C PHE A 188 11.83 0.43 -7.80
N LYS A 189 11.32 1.30 -6.92
CA LYS A 189 11.73 1.32 -5.51
C LYS A 189 11.37 0.05 -4.78
N LEU A 190 10.16 -0.48 -4.97
CA LEU A 190 9.71 -1.71 -4.33
C LEU A 190 10.54 -2.92 -4.78
N ASN A 191 10.88 -3.00 -6.06
CA ASN A 191 11.70 -4.07 -6.60
C ASN A 191 13.17 -3.96 -6.14
N THR A 192 13.77 -2.77 -6.22
CA THR A 192 15.20 -2.60 -5.94
C THR A 192 15.54 -2.46 -4.45
N LYS A 193 14.73 -1.72 -3.68
CA LYS A 193 14.97 -1.52 -2.23
C LYS A 193 14.39 -2.64 -1.39
N LEU A 194 13.11 -2.96 -1.57
CA LEU A 194 12.40 -3.95 -0.74
C LEU A 194 12.49 -5.37 -1.30
N LYS A 195 13.08 -5.57 -2.48
CA LYS A 195 13.25 -6.87 -3.14
C LYS A 195 11.93 -7.62 -3.33
N LEU A 196 10.82 -6.90 -3.51
CA LEU A 196 9.53 -7.52 -3.73
C LEU A 196 9.53 -8.31 -5.06
N PRO A 197 8.83 -9.46 -5.12
CA PRO A 197 8.66 -10.20 -6.36
C PRO A 197 8.10 -9.33 -7.49
N SER A 198 8.52 -9.59 -8.73
CA SER A 198 8.08 -8.82 -9.90
C SER A 198 6.56 -8.77 -10.03
N ALA A 199 5.87 -9.88 -9.73
CA ALA A 199 4.40 -9.92 -9.75
C ALA A 199 3.77 -8.93 -8.75
N ALA A 200 4.33 -8.80 -7.54
CA ALA A 200 3.86 -7.82 -6.56
C ALA A 200 4.16 -6.38 -7.02
N SER A 201 5.33 -6.16 -7.62
CA SER A 201 5.74 -4.85 -8.15
C SER A 201 4.86 -4.41 -9.32
N VAL A 202 4.49 -5.33 -10.23
CA VAL A 202 3.54 -5.09 -11.33
C VAL A 202 2.16 -4.75 -10.79
N LYS A 203 1.71 -5.44 -9.73
CA LYS A 203 0.43 -5.12 -9.10
C LYS A 203 0.41 -3.69 -8.54
N TRP A 204 1.48 -3.27 -7.88
CA TRP A 204 1.66 -1.89 -7.44
C TRP A 204 1.69 -0.89 -8.61
N PHE A 205 2.43 -1.21 -9.67
CA PHE A 205 2.49 -0.39 -10.88
C PHE A 205 1.08 -0.14 -11.45
N LEU A 206 0.29 -1.19 -11.63
CA LEU A 206 -1.05 -1.07 -12.19
C LEU A 206 -1.96 -0.24 -11.27
N LEU A 207 -1.92 -0.50 -9.96
CA LEU A 207 -2.75 0.21 -9.00
C LEU A 207 -2.41 1.71 -8.94
N VAL A 208 -1.12 2.06 -8.94
CA VAL A 208 -0.66 3.47 -8.95
C VAL A 208 -0.98 4.13 -10.29
N SER A 209 -0.88 3.42 -11.41
CA SER A 209 -1.24 3.96 -12.72
C SER A 209 -2.71 4.41 -12.79
N CYS A 210 -3.60 3.75 -12.03
CA CYS A 210 -5.02 4.10 -12.00
C CYS A 210 -5.30 5.39 -11.22
N VAL A 211 -4.63 5.64 -10.09
CA VAL A 211 -5.04 6.66 -9.12
C VAL A 211 -3.92 7.52 -8.52
N GLY A 212 -2.66 7.24 -8.83
CA GLY A 212 -1.50 8.02 -8.43
C GLY A 212 -1.26 8.08 -6.92
N TYR A 213 -0.97 9.29 -6.44
CA TYR A 213 -0.36 9.58 -5.14
C TYR A 213 -1.02 8.90 -3.92
N PRO A 214 -2.36 8.82 -3.80
CA PRO A 214 -3.00 8.14 -2.67
C PRO A 214 -2.50 6.71 -2.47
N ILE A 215 -2.24 5.97 -3.55
CA ILE A 215 -1.69 4.61 -3.49
C ILE A 215 -0.16 4.65 -3.39
N THR A 216 0.51 5.59 -4.08
CA THR A 216 1.95 5.82 -3.95
C THR A 216 2.37 5.99 -2.49
N SER A 217 1.63 6.79 -1.71
CA SER A 217 1.92 7.03 -0.30
C SER A 217 1.97 5.75 0.53
N LYS A 218 1.07 4.79 0.28
CA LYS A 218 1.03 3.48 0.95
C LYS A 218 2.24 2.62 0.60
N ALA A 219 2.70 2.66 -0.65
CA ALA A 219 3.90 1.94 -1.05
C ALA A 219 5.15 2.53 -0.39
N LEU A 220 5.22 3.87 -0.33
CA LEU A 220 6.37 4.57 0.20
C LEU A 220 6.51 4.42 1.71
N GLU A 221 5.42 4.22 2.44
CA GLU A 221 5.44 3.90 3.88
C GLU A 221 6.44 2.76 4.18
N PHE A 222 6.37 1.66 3.42
CA PHE A 222 7.29 0.53 3.60
C PHE A 222 8.76 0.89 3.31
N THR A 223 9.00 1.75 2.33
CA THR A 223 10.37 2.17 1.98
C THR A 223 10.98 3.10 3.02
N VAL A 224 10.17 3.96 3.64
CA VAL A 224 10.61 4.88 4.70
C VAL A 224 11.02 4.09 5.95
N ILE A 225 10.27 3.04 6.29
CA ILE A 225 10.62 2.17 7.42
C ILE A 225 11.98 1.48 7.20
N ASP A 226 12.25 0.99 6.00
CA ASP A 226 13.53 0.37 5.66
C ASP A 226 14.69 1.38 5.71
N ASP A 227 14.50 2.59 5.17
CA ASP A 227 15.50 3.66 5.18
C ASP A 227 15.83 4.10 6.62
N ASN A 228 14.82 4.29 7.48
CA ASN A 228 14.99 4.67 8.89
C ASN A 228 15.77 3.62 9.70
N GLN A 229 15.60 2.34 9.39
CA GLN A 229 16.31 1.25 10.07
C GLN A 229 17.77 1.17 9.64
N LYS A 230 18.06 1.43 8.36
CA LYS A 230 19.45 1.50 7.86
C LYS A 230 20.22 2.65 8.49
N MET A 231 19.59 3.81 8.67
CA MET A 231 20.22 4.95 9.35
C MET A 231 20.56 4.63 10.82
N LYS A 232 19.67 3.95 11.55
CA LYS A 232 19.92 3.52 12.94
C LYS A 232 21.07 2.53 13.09
N LYS A 233 21.41 1.76 12.05
CA LYS A 233 22.57 0.85 12.07
C LYS A 233 23.91 1.57 11.87
N GLN A 234 23.88 2.81 11.37
CA GLN A 234 25.09 3.59 11.05
C GLN A 234 25.47 4.60 12.14
N SER A 235 24.54 4.89 13.06
CA SER A 235 24.74 5.71 14.27
C SER A 235 25.22 4.88 15.44
#